data_AF-A0A927T9B0-F1
#
_entry.id   AF-A0A927T9B0-F1
#
_cell.length_a   1.000
_cell.length_b   1.000
_cell.length_c   1.000
_cell.angle_alpha   90.00
_cell.angle_beta   90.00
_cell.angle_gamma   90.00
#
_symmetry.space_group_name_H-M   'P 1'
#
loop_
_entity.id
_entity.type
_entity.pdbx_description
1 polymer ?
#
loop_
_entity_poly.entity_id
_entity_poly.type
_entity_poly.pdbx_seq_one_letter_code
_entity_poly.pdbx_strand_id
1 'polypeptide(L)'
;MQQSFKKGFEKDSMLIGSALAGSILWIINAVFNYIATDYRAFLINILYVICLITLCGAEFKKEKNVIQGMIGALLMVSVIGNVNVLTEMIQADIPSRALWLVIAGFVLMLFLFINHFLLSHSQYHNNRRVYINQLIVMTLLLLRTYQIIANLVGGGISTLVIEIEIGLLAIIPTLNVVVCVECRNDGYMIKA
;
A
#
# COMPACT_ATOMS: atom_id res chain seq x y z
N MET A 1 -0.89 -1.94 -34.58
CA MET A 1 -1.78 -2.67 -33.64
C MET A 1 -1.05 -3.62 -32.69
N GLN A 2 -0.11 -4.46 -33.15
CA GLN A 2 0.62 -5.40 -32.27
C GLN A 2 1.41 -4.74 -31.12
N GLN A 3 1.98 -3.54 -31.30
CA GLN A 3 2.70 -2.82 -30.24
C GLN A 3 1.78 -2.27 -29.12
N SER A 4 0.51 -1.97 -29.43
CA SER A 4 -0.47 -1.50 -28.42
C SER A 4 -0.95 -2.65 -27.53
N PHE A 5 -1.11 -3.84 -28.11
CA PHE A 5 -1.48 -5.05 -27.37
C PHE A 5 -0.35 -5.51 -26.43
N LYS A 6 0.91 -5.48 -26.91
CA LYS A 6 2.09 -5.85 -26.10
C LYS A 6 2.24 -4.95 -24.85
N LYS A 7 2.07 -3.63 -25.01
CA LYS A 7 2.14 -2.66 -23.89
C LYS A 7 0.98 -2.80 -22.89
N GLY A 8 -0.21 -3.21 -23.34
CA GLY A 8 -1.34 -3.52 -22.46
C GLY A 8 -1.11 -4.76 -21.60
N PHE A 9 -0.56 -5.82 -22.23
CA PHE A 9 -0.25 -7.09 -21.59
C PHE A 9 0.89 -6.98 -20.56
N GLU A 10 1.94 -6.20 -20.85
CA GLU A 10 3.05 -5.94 -19.91
C GLU A 10 2.61 -5.10 -18.69
N LYS A 11 1.68 -4.16 -18.86
CA LYS A 11 1.14 -3.38 -17.73
C LYS A 11 0.20 -4.22 -16.85
N ASP A 12 -0.59 -5.12 -17.46
CA ASP A 12 -1.47 -6.04 -16.72
C ASP A 12 -0.65 -7.05 -15.90
N SER A 13 0.42 -7.59 -16.47
CA SER A 13 1.27 -8.57 -15.78
C SER A 13 2.04 -7.96 -14.61
N MET A 14 2.45 -6.69 -14.69
CA MET A 14 3.16 -6.00 -13.61
C MET A 14 2.27 -5.69 -12.40
N LEU A 15 0.99 -5.33 -12.63
CA LEU A 15 0.01 -5.13 -11.56
C LEU A 15 -0.26 -6.44 -10.81
N ILE A 16 -0.55 -7.50 -11.56
CA ILE A 16 -0.84 -8.83 -10.99
C ILE A 16 0.39 -9.36 -10.25
N GLY A 17 1.59 -9.24 -10.83
CA GLY A 17 2.84 -9.66 -10.19
C GLY A 17 3.09 -8.91 -8.88
N SER A 18 2.87 -7.59 -8.85
CA SER A 18 3.03 -6.77 -7.65
C SER A 18 2.00 -7.12 -6.57
N ALA A 19 0.73 -7.33 -6.95
CA ALA A 19 -0.32 -7.70 -6.02
C ALA A 19 -0.12 -9.10 -5.40
N LEU A 20 0.36 -10.06 -6.20
CA LEU A 20 0.74 -11.39 -5.70
C LEU A 20 1.94 -11.32 -4.76
N ALA A 21 3.01 -10.60 -5.14
CA ALA A 21 4.18 -10.41 -4.29
C ALA A 21 3.82 -9.75 -2.95
N GLY A 22 2.99 -8.71 -2.98
CA GLY A 22 2.46 -8.07 -1.78
C GLY A 22 1.63 -9.02 -0.93
N SER A 23 0.76 -9.83 -1.55
CA SER A 23 -0.06 -10.80 -0.83
C SER A 23 0.79 -11.81 -0.07
N ILE A 24 1.86 -12.32 -0.70
CA ILE A 24 2.79 -13.26 -0.06
C ILE A 24 3.47 -12.63 1.15
N LEU A 25 3.98 -11.40 1.01
CA LEU A 25 4.63 -10.70 2.13
C LEU A 25 3.65 -10.41 3.28
N TRP A 26 2.41 -10.03 2.98
CA TRP A 26 1.39 -9.83 4.01
C TRP A 26 0.95 -11.14 4.69
N ILE A 27 0.92 -12.28 3.96
CA ILE A 27 0.70 -13.60 4.57
C ILE A 27 1.84 -13.94 5.52
N ILE A 28 3.10 -13.75 5.11
CA ILE A 28 4.27 -13.98 5.96
C ILE A 28 4.16 -13.11 7.23
N ASN A 29 3.87 -11.82 7.07
CA ASN A 29 3.69 -10.91 8.20
C ASN A 29 2.53 -11.33 9.12
N ALA A 30 1.42 -11.83 8.54
CA ALA A 30 0.29 -12.35 9.32
C ALA A 30 0.71 -13.55 10.17
N VAL A 31 1.47 -14.49 9.60
CA VAL A 31 1.96 -15.66 10.34
C VAL A 31 2.85 -15.24 11.51
N PHE A 32 3.76 -14.27 11.30
CA PHE A 32 4.58 -13.73 12.39
C PHE A 32 3.72 -13.13 13.52
N ASN A 33 2.77 -12.25 13.18
CA ASN A 33 1.91 -11.60 14.18
C ASN A 33 0.99 -12.59 14.91
N TYR A 34 0.56 -13.67 14.23
CA TYR A 34 -0.18 -14.75 14.88
C TYR A 34 0.67 -15.49 15.92
N ILE A 35 1.92 -15.81 15.59
CA ILE A 35 2.86 -16.47 16.51
C ILE A 35 3.20 -15.55 17.69
N ALA A 36 3.36 -14.24 17.44
CA ALA A 36 3.56 -13.22 18.46
C ALA A 36 2.32 -12.92 19.30
N THR A 37 1.18 -13.59 19.03
CA THR A 37 -0.13 -13.38 19.67
C THR A 37 -0.72 -11.97 19.51
N ASP A 38 -0.23 -11.21 18.53
CA ASP A 38 -0.81 -9.93 18.14
C ASP A 38 -1.95 -10.15 17.12
N TYR A 39 -3.12 -10.45 17.65
CA TYR A 39 -4.31 -10.70 16.84
C TYR A 39 -4.82 -9.46 16.10
N ARG A 40 -4.48 -8.24 16.55
CA ARG A 40 -4.91 -7.01 15.86
C ARG A 40 -4.10 -6.82 14.60
N ALA A 41 -2.76 -6.88 14.70
CA ALA A 41 -1.89 -6.78 13.55
C ALA A 41 -2.07 -7.97 12.60
N PHE A 42 -2.35 -9.18 13.12
CA PHE A 42 -2.76 -10.34 12.31
C PHE A 42 -3.99 -10.03 11.44
N LEU A 43 -5.08 -9.53 12.03
CA LEU A 43 -6.31 -9.22 11.30
C LEU A 43 -6.08 -8.16 10.22
N ILE A 44 -5.30 -7.12 10.53
CA ILE A 44 -4.93 -6.07 9.56
C ILE A 44 -4.17 -6.68 8.37
N ASN A 45 -3.22 -7.57 8.62
CA ASN A 45 -2.47 -8.26 7.55
C ASN A 45 -3.37 -9.14 6.68
N ILE A 46 -4.33 -9.86 7.28
CA ILE A 46 -5.31 -10.65 6.52
C ILE A 46 -6.18 -9.75 5.64
N LEU A 47 -6.59 -8.57 6.12
CA LEU A 47 -7.35 -7.61 5.31
C LEU A 47 -6.56 -7.12 4.10
N TYR A 48 -5.25 -6.89 4.23
CA TYR A 48 -4.40 -6.58 3.07
C TYR A 48 -4.38 -7.71 2.04
N VAL A 49 -4.23 -8.95 2.48
CA VAL A 49 -4.23 -10.13 1.61
C VAL A 49 -5.56 -10.23 0.84
N ILE A 50 -6.69 -10.07 1.54
CA ILE A 50 -8.02 -10.09 0.91
C ILE A 50 -8.11 -8.98 -0.15
N CYS A 51 -7.73 -7.75 0.19
CA CYS A 51 -7.79 -6.63 -0.75
C CYS A 51 -6.95 -6.88 -2.00
N LEU A 52 -5.73 -7.39 -1.85
CA LEU A 52 -4.82 -7.65 -2.97
C LEU A 52 -5.29 -8.81 -3.87
N ILE A 53 -5.80 -9.90 -3.28
CA ILE A 53 -6.35 -11.04 -4.05
C ILE A 53 -7.62 -10.63 -4.79
N THR A 54 -8.53 -9.90 -4.12
CA THR A 54 -9.75 -9.39 -4.76
C THR A 54 -9.40 -8.43 -5.89
N LEU A 55 -8.38 -7.59 -5.72
CA LEU A 55 -7.89 -6.69 -6.76
C LEU A 55 -7.35 -7.46 -7.97
N CYS A 56 -6.56 -8.52 -7.76
CA CYS A 56 -6.12 -9.41 -8.84
C CYS A 56 -7.32 -9.99 -9.62
N GLY A 57 -8.31 -10.52 -8.91
CA GLY A 57 -9.52 -11.08 -9.53
C GLY A 57 -10.33 -10.04 -10.30
N ALA A 58 -10.47 -8.83 -9.75
CA ALA A 58 -11.16 -7.72 -10.38
C ALA A 58 -10.43 -7.24 -11.65
N GLU A 59 -9.09 -7.24 -11.66
CA GLU A 59 -8.29 -6.92 -12.83
C GLU A 59 -8.45 -7.96 -13.95
N PHE A 60 -8.47 -9.26 -13.61
CA PHE A 60 -8.74 -10.32 -14.60
C PHE A 60 -10.11 -10.15 -15.27
N LYS A 61 -11.13 -9.76 -14.49
CA LYS A 61 -12.49 -9.51 -15.00
C LYS A 61 -12.68 -8.10 -15.56
N LYS A 62 -11.67 -7.23 -15.44
CA LYS A 62 -11.70 -5.80 -15.82
C LYS A 62 -12.86 -5.02 -15.17
N GLU A 63 -13.18 -5.35 -13.91
CA GLU A 63 -14.25 -4.74 -13.12
C GLU A 63 -13.80 -3.42 -12.47
N LYS A 64 -13.86 -2.31 -13.22
CA LYS A 64 -13.32 -0.99 -12.82
C LYS A 64 -13.82 -0.49 -11.46
N ASN A 65 -15.11 -0.60 -11.18
CA ASN A 65 -15.70 -0.14 -9.91
C ASN A 65 -15.15 -0.94 -8.72
N VAL A 66 -14.92 -2.24 -8.91
CA VAL A 66 -14.35 -3.11 -7.88
C VAL A 66 -12.88 -2.76 -7.68
N ILE A 67 -12.12 -2.52 -8.75
CA ILE A 67 -10.73 -2.07 -8.66
C ILE A 67 -10.62 -0.78 -7.84
N GLN A 68 -11.42 0.24 -8.18
CA GLN A 68 -11.41 1.53 -7.49
C GLN A 68 -11.81 1.42 -6.01
N GLY A 69 -12.82 0.60 -5.72
CA GLY A 69 -13.25 0.30 -4.35
C GLY A 69 -12.19 -0.45 -3.55
N MET A 70 -11.51 -1.42 -4.16
CA MET A 70 -10.45 -2.19 -3.51
C MET A 70 -9.20 -1.34 -3.25
N ILE A 71 -8.83 -0.41 -4.13
CA ILE A 71 -7.77 0.57 -3.83
C ILE A 71 -8.17 1.45 -2.64
N GLY A 72 -9.40 1.94 -2.60
CA GLY A 72 -9.89 2.72 -1.45
C GLY A 72 -9.84 1.93 -0.14
N ALA A 73 -10.28 0.66 -0.16
CA ALA A 73 -10.22 -0.23 0.98
C ALA A 73 -8.77 -0.49 1.43
N LEU A 74 -7.86 -0.74 0.48
CA LEU A 74 -6.45 -1.00 0.74
C LEU A 74 -5.73 0.22 1.34
N LEU A 75 -6.06 1.43 0.88
CA LEU A 75 -5.59 2.67 1.50
C LEU A 75 -6.14 2.85 2.92
N MET A 76 -7.40 2.52 3.17
CA MET A 76 -8.00 2.59 4.50
C MET A 76 -7.37 1.58 5.48
N VAL A 77 -7.17 0.33 5.06
CA VAL A 77 -6.45 -0.69 5.84
C VAL A 77 -5.03 -0.20 6.17
N SER A 78 -4.41 0.53 5.24
CA SER A 78 -3.10 1.14 5.49
C SER A 78 -3.10 2.24 6.52
N VAL A 79 -4.13 3.09 6.53
CA VAL A 79 -4.31 4.11 7.57
C VAL A 79 -4.47 3.43 8.93
N ILE A 80 -5.34 2.42 9.03
CA ILE A 80 -5.57 1.66 10.28
C ILE A 80 -4.28 0.98 10.75
N GLY A 81 -3.55 0.32 9.85
CA GLY A 81 -2.27 -0.33 10.17
C GLY A 81 -1.23 0.65 10.72
N ASN A 82 -1.12 1.85 10.13
CA ASN A 82 -0.22 2.88 10.65
C ASN A 82 -0.63 3.38 12.05
N VAL A 83 -1.93 3.49 12.34
CA VAL A 83 -2.41 3.85 13.69
C VAL A 83 -2.03 2.77 14.71
N ASN A 84 -2.16 1.49 14.34
CA ASN A 84 -1.79 0.36 15.21
C ASN A 84 -0.29 0.42 15.57
N VAL A 85 0.57 0.52 14.55
CA VAL A 85 2.02 0.65 14.75
C VAL A 85 2.36 1.88 15.58
N LEU A 86 1.80 3.06 15.28
CA LEU A 86 2.04 4.27 16.07
C LEU A 86 1.67 4.09 17.55
N THR A 87 0.56 3.40 17.83
CA THR A 87 0.11 3.14 19.20
C THR A 87 1.12 2.26 19.94
N GLU A 88 1.60 1.19 19.30
CA GLU A 88 2.61 0.29 19.87
C GLU A 88 3.95 1.00 20.09
N MET A 89 4.40 1.82 19.13
CA MET A 89 5.64 2.57 19.26
C MET A 89 5.61 3.59 20.41
N ILE A 90 4.45 4.23 20.63
CA ILE A 90 4.23 5.16 21.76
C ILE A 90 4.24 4.41 23.09
N GLN A 91 3.67 3.19 23.13
CA GLN A 91 3.65 2.37 24.35
C GLN A 91 5.00 1.74 24.68
N ALA A 92 5.84 1.47 23.66
CA ALA A 92 7.13 0.81 23.80
C ALA A 92 8.32 1.79 23.96
N ASP A 93 8.07 3.08 24.17
CA ASP A 93 9.09 4.13 24.34
C ASP A 93 10.19 4.12 23.26
N ILE A 94 9.81 3.87 22.00
CA ILE A 94 10.76 3.76 20.89
C ILE A 94 11.45 5.10 20.62
N PRO A 95 12.75 5.11 20.25
CA PRO A 95 13.49 6.32 19.90
C PRO A 95 12.74 7.26 18.95
N SER A 96 12.77 8.55 19.31
CA SER A 96 12.00 9.62 18.67
C SER A 96 12.15 9.68 17.15
N ARG A 97 13.34 9.36 16.61
CA ARG A 97 13.59 9.38 15.16
C ARG A 97 12.72 8.38 14.38
N ALA A 98 12.59 7.14 14.87
CA ALA A 98 11.77 6.13 14.21
C ALA A 98 10.27 6.50 14.29
N LEU A 99 9.85 7.01 15.46
CA LEU A 99 8.48 7.49 15.67
C LEU A 99 8.11 8.61 14.68
N TRP A 100 8.98 9.61 14.50
CA TRP A 100 8.73 10.72 13.56
C TRP A 100 8.61 10.27 12.10
N LEU A 101 9.40 9.26 11.69
CA LEU A 101 9.30 8.69 10.33
C LEU A 101 7.97 7.97 10.11
N VAL A 102 7.48 7.24 11.12
CA VAL A 102 6.17 6.58 11.03
C VAL A 102 5.03 7.60 11.03
N ILE A 103 5.12 8.67 11.83
CA ILE A 103 4.14 9.78 11.80
C ILE A 103 4.11 10.43 10.41
N ALA A 104 5.26 10.73 9.83
CA ALA A 104 5.34 11.30 8.48
C ALA A 104 4.71 10.36 7.43
N GLY A 105 4.98 9.06 7.53
CA GLY A 105 4.37 8.04 6.66
C GLY A 105 2.85 7.96 6.82
N PHE A 106 2.34 8.05 8.05
CA PHE A 106 0.91 8.09 8.33
C PHE A 106 0.22 9.30 7.71
N VAL A 107 0.79 10.50 7.87
CA VAL A 107 0.25 11.74 7.31
C VAL A 107 0.16 11.66 5.79
N LEU A 108 1.22 11.19 5.13
CA LEU A 108 1.24 11.02 3.68
C LEU A 108 0.22 9.97 3.20
N MET A 109 0.05 8.86 3.93
CA MET A 109 -0.99 7.87 3.62
C MET A 109 -2.40 8.44 3.76
N LEU A 110 -2.64 9.27 4.78
CA LEU A 110 -3.93 9.94 4.95
C LEU A 110 -4.21 10.90 3.80
N PHE A 111 -3.22 11.68 3.37
CA PHE A 111 -3.35 12.55 2.20
C PHE A 111 -3.61 11.76 0.93
N LEU A 112 -2.96 10.61 0.74
CA LEU A 112 -3.21 9.72 -0.39
C LEU A 112 -4.64 9.19 -0.38
N PHE A 113 -5.12 8.73 0.78
CA PHE A 113 -6.50 8.24 0.94
C PHE A 113 -7.54 9.32 0.64
N ILE A 114 -7.38 10.52 1.19
CA ILE A 114 -8.28 11.65 0.96
C ILE A 114 -8.29 12.02 -0.53
N ASN A 115 -7.12 12.12 -1.17
CA ASN A 115 -7.05 12.45 -2.59
C ASN A 115 -7.65 11.36 -3.48
N HIS A 116 -7.43 10.07 -3.18
CA HIS A 116 -8.09 8.95 -3.85
C HIS A 116 -9.62 9.03 -3.73
N PHE A 117 -10.14 9.27 -2.52
CA PHE A 117 -11.56 9.43 -2.29
C PHE A 117 -12.16 10.61 -3.08
N LEU A 118 -11.44 11.73 -3.12
CA LEU A 118 -11.84 12.92 -3.88
C LEU A 118 -11.79 12.73 -5.41
N LEU A 119 -10.89 11.87 -5.92
CA LEU A 119 -10.85 11.46 -7.33
C LEU A 119 -12.03 10.54 -7.67
N SER A 120 -12.33 9.61 -6.76
CA SER A 120 -13.35 8.57 -6.92
C SER A 120 -14.77 9.11 -7.17
N HIS A 121 -15.07 10.31 -6.66
CA HIS A 121 -16.45 10.81 -6.58
C HIS A 121 -16.93 11.74 -7.70
N SER A 122 -16.06 12.34 -8.53
CA SER A 122 -16.52 13.22 -9.64
C SER A 122 -15.43 13.85 -10.50
N GLN A 123 -14.14 13.62 -10.22
CA GLN A 123 -13.04 14.40 -10.82
C GLN A 123 -12.00 13.54 -11.55
N TYR A 124 -12.44 12.45 -12.16
CA TYR A 124 -11.59 11.50 -12.90
C TYR A 124 -10.87 12.11 -14.13
N HIS A 125 -11.27 13.31 -14.56
CA HIS A 125 -10.57 14.08 -15.59
C HIS A 125 -9.56 15.11 -15.04
N ASN A 126 -9.43 15.22 -13.72
CA ASN A 126 -8.54 16.19 -13.10
C ASN A 126 -7.11 15.65 -13.03
N ASN A 127 -6.39 15.75 -14.15
CA ASN A 127 -4.98 15.33 -14.28
C ASN A 127 -4.08 15.91 -13.18
N ARG A 128 -4.42 17.08 -12.63
CA ARG A 128 -3.68 17.69 -11.50
C ARG A 128 -3.79 16.84 -10.22
N ARG A 129 -4.97 16.30 -9.92
CA ARG A 129 -5.18 15.44 -8.74
C ARG A 129 -4.50 14.09 -8.90
N VAL A 130 -4.53 13.51 -10.10
CA VAL A 130 -3.77 12.28 -10.41
C VAL A 130 -2.27 12.51 -10.22
N TYR A 131 -1.74 13.65 -10.69
CA TYR A 131 -0.34 14.01 -10.48
C TYR A 131 0.02 14.19 -8.99
N ILE A 132 -0.85 14.83 -8.21
CA ILE A 132 -0.67 14.96 -6.75
C ILE A 132 -0.63 13.57 -6.09
N ASN A 133 -1.54 12.66 -6.46
CA ASN A 133 -1.52 11.27 -5.97
C ASN A 133 -0.20 10.59 -6.29
N GLN A 134 0.29 10.68 -7.52
CA GLN A 134 1.57 10.09 -7.93
C GLN A 134 2.75 10.66 -7.12
N LEU A 135 2.77 11.97 -6.88
CA LEU A 135 3.81 12.63 -6.09
C LEU A 135 3.79 12.16 -4.64
N ILE A 136 2.60 12.03 -4.03
CA ILE A 136 2.44 11.52 -2.67
C ILE A 136 2.92 10.06 -2.58
N VAL A 137 2.54 9.20 -3.53
CA VAL A 137 2.97 7.80 -3.53
C VAL A 137 4.49 7.67 -3.71
N MET A 138 5.09 8.44 -4.60
CA MET A 138 6.56 8.44 -4.77
C MET A 138 7.27 8.90 -3.49
N THR A 139 6.74 9.93 -2.83
CA THR A 139 7.29 10.40 -1.55
C THR A 139 7.17 9.33 -0.46
N LEU A 140 6.05 8.62 -0.41
CA LEU A 140 5.83 7.48 0.49
C LEU A 140 6.83 6.35 0.24
N LEU A 141 7.04 5.97 -1.02
CA LEU A 141 8.02 4.93 -1.37
C LEU A 141 9.42 5.32 -0.90
N LEU A 142 9.86 6.54 -1.20
CA LEU A 142 11.17 7.04 -0.76
C LEU A 142 11.31 7.06 0.76
N LEU A 143 10.27 7.51 1.47
CA LEU A 143 10.26 7.53 2.93
C LEU A 143 10.36 6.12 3.53
N ARG A 144 9.62 5.15 2.98
CA ARG A 144 9.64 3.75 3.45
C ARG A 144 10.97 3.08 3.15
N THR A 145 11.55 3.31 1.98
CA THR A 145 12.89 2.82 1.65
C THR A 145 13.94 3.43 2.57
N TYR A 146 13.87 4.73 2.85
CA TYR A 146 14.76 5.37 3.81
C TYR A 146 14.62 4.77 5.22
N GLN A 147 13.38 4.50 5.67
CA GLN A 147 13.12 3.88 6.97
C GLN A 147 13.75 2.49 7.09
N ILE A 148 13.60 1.64 6.07
CA ILE A 148 14.22 0.31 5.99
C ILE A 148 15.76 0.43 6.12
N ILE A 149 16.36 1.31 5.31
CA ILE A 149 17.82 1.52 5.33
C ILE A 149 18.29 2.03 6.71
N ALA A 150 17.58 3.01 7.28
CA ALA A 150 17.91 3.58 8.58
C ALA A 150 17.84 2.54 9.70
N ASN A 151 16.85 1.64 9.66
CA ASN A 151 16.70 0.55 10.63
C ASN A 151 17.79 -0.52 10.47
N LEU A 152 18.15 -0.89 9.23
CA LEU A 152 19.25 -1.84 8.96
C LEU A 152 20.62 -1.33 9.43
N VAL A 153 20.89 -0.03 9.23
CA VAL A 153 22.16 0.61 9.63
C VAL A 153 22.19 0.95 11.13
N GLY A 154 21.02 1.08 11.76
CA GLY A 154 20.84 1.55 13.14
C GLY A 154 21.25 0.57 14.25
N GLY A 155 21.59 -0.68 13.95
CA GLY A 155 22.22 -1.60 14.90
C GLY A 155 21.34 -2.00 16.09
N GLY A 156 20.35 -2.86 15.84
CA GLY A 156 19.59 -3.57 16.87
C GLY A 156 18.50 -4.43 16.24
N ILE A 157 18.61 -5.77 16.35
CA ILE A 157 17.60 -6.70 15.85
C ILE A 157 16.75 -7.14 17.04
N SER A 158 15.52 -6.63 17.13
CA SER A 158 14.48 -7.15 18.02
C SER A 158 13.33 -7.70 17.19
N THR A 159 12.50 -8.56 17.78
CA THR A 159 11.33 -9.14 17.10
C THR A 159 10.41 -8.05 16.55
N LEU A 160 10.18 -6.99 17.33
CA LEU A 160 9.38 -5.83 16.92
C LEU A 160 9.98 -5.08 15.71
N VAL A 161 11.31 -4.94 15.65
CA VAL A 161 11.98 -4.33 14.49
C VAL A 161 11.84 -5.21 13.26
N ILE A 162 11.97 -6.53 13.39
CA ILE A 162 11.75 -7.48 12.27
C ILE A 162 10.31 -7.42 11.76
N GLU A 163 9.32 -7.40 12.65
CA GLU A 163 7.89 -7.27 12.31
C GLU A 163 7.63 -5.96 11.55
N ILE A 164 8.20 -4.85 12.04
CA ILE A 164 8.13 -3.55 11.37
C ILE A 164 8.81 -3.64 9.99
N GLU A 165 10.00 -4.23 9.86
CA GLU A 165 10.71 -4.36 8.58
C GLU A 165 9.93 -5.22 7.56
N ILE A 166 9.35 -6.34 7.98
CA ILE A 166 8.52 -7.17 7.08
C ILE A 166 7.27 -6.40 6.66
N GLY A 167 6.62 -5.69 7.58
CA GLY A 167 5.48 -4.81 7.27
C GLY A 167 5.85 -3.67 6.31
N LEU A 168 7.03 -3.06 6.48
CA LEU A 168 7.58 -2.04 5.58
C LEU A 168 7.92 -2.61 4.20
N LEU A 169 8.45 -3.83 4.12
CA LEU A 169 8.68 -4.51 2.84
C LEU A 169 7.37 -4.85 2.14
N ALA A 170 6.34 -5.25 2.89
CA ALA A 170 5.01 -5.56 2.36
C ALA A 170 4.26 -4.31 1.83
N ILE A 171 4.54 -3.12 2.38
CA ILE A 171 3.91 -1.86 1.92
C ILE A 171 4.39 -1.44 0.51
N ILE A 172 5.62 -1.80 0.12
CA ILE A 172 6.21 -1.41 -1.17
C ILE A 172 5.41 -1.98 -2.36
N PRO A 173 5.18 -3.31 -2.48
CA PRO A 173 4.36 -3.85 -3.55
C PRO A 173 2.91 -3.34 -3.47
N THR A 174 2.37 -3.11 -2.27
CA THR A 174 1.05 -2.51 -2.06
C THR A 174 0.96 -1.09 -2.65
N LEU A 175 1.97 -0.24 -2.41
CA LEU A 175 2.06 1.10 -2.99
C LEU A 175 2.27 1.03 -4.51
N ASN A 176 3.07 0.09 -5.01
CA ASN A 176 3.26 -0.10 -6.45
C ASN A 176 1.95 -0.47 -7.16
N VAL A 177 1.11 -1.31 -6.53
CA VAL A 177 -0.22 -1.61 -7.03
C VAL A 177 -1.08 -0.35 -7.12
N VAL A 178 -1.07 0.50 -6.09
CA VAL A 178 -1.78 1.79 -6.12
C VAL A 178 -1.25 2.66 -7.26
N VAL A 179 0.07 2.81 -7.42
CA VAL A 179 0.66 3.55 -8.56
C VAL A 179 0.18 2.98 -9.89
N CYS A 180 0.26 1.66 -10.08
CA CYS A 180 -0.08 1.03 -11.34
C CYS A 180 -1.57 1.22 -11.70
N VAL A 181 -2.48 1.24 -10.73
CA VAL A 181 -3.90 1.55 -10.97
C VAL A 181 -4.11 3.04 -11.25
N GLU A 182 -3.58 3.91 -10.40
CA GLU A 182 -3.75 5.36 -10.50
C GLU A 182 -3.13 5.94 -11.79
N CYS A 183 -1.94 5.46 -12.17
CA CYS A 183 -1.24 5.90 -13.39
C CYS A 183 -1.91 5.44 -14.68
N ARG A 184 -2.81 4.47 -14.63
CA ARG A 184 -3.44 3.98 -15.85
C ARG A 184 -4.45 4.95 -16.41
N ASN A 185 -5.07 5.84 -15.62
CA ASN A 185 -6.24 6.67 -15.98
C ASN A 185 -7.45 5.86 -16.53
N ASP A 186 -7.23 4.64 -17.05
CA ASP A 186 -8.20 3.70 -17.59
C ASP A 186 -9.15 3.16 -16.51
N GLY A 187 -8.69 3.08 -15.25
CA GLY A 187 -9.53 2.70 -14.10
C GLY A 187 -10.61 3.72 -13.79
N TYR A 188 -10.40 4.98 -14.20
CA TYR A 188 -11.25 6.14 -13.91
C TYR A 188 -12.16 6.54 -15.06
N MET A 189 -11.85 6.10 -16.28
CA MET A 189 -12.74 6.29 -17.43
C MET A 189 -13.83 5.21 -17.44
N ILE A 190 -14.96 5.48 -16.80
CA ILE A 190 -16.19 4.72 -17.05
C ILE A 190 -16.59 5.04 -18.48
N LYS A 191 -16.62 4.03 -19.38
CA LYS A 191 -17.16 4.24 -20.73
C LYS A 191 -18.64 4.54 -20.56
N ALA A 192 -19.05 5.73 -21.00
CA ALA A 192 -20.45 6.07 -21.24
C ALA A 192 -21.01 5.21 -22.37
#